data_AF-A0A2T4AXB6-F1
#
_entry.id   AF-A0A2T4AXB6-F1
#
_cell.length_a   1.000
_cell.length_b   1.000
_cell.length_c   1.000
_cell.angle_alpha   90.00
_cell.angle_beta   90.00
_cell.angle_gamma   90.00
#
_symmetry.space_group_name_H-M   'P 1'
#
loop_
_entity.id
_entity.type
_entity.pdbx_description
1 polymer ?
#
loop_
_entity_poly.entity_id
_entity_poly.type
_entity_poly.pdbx_seq_one_letter_code
_entity_poly.pdbx_strand_id
1 'polypeptide(L)'
;QRWAPPPTLIPSLSVSIVTAVAAIEDDPGVEDKDRLLAQQQLQWMGEIDSQEPQIVESVIPGEPALEVYTRPSRPGAIPRLQGPFDLQAGPETGDDLDSSITDILVIGKKTETEDLMLGEEDELDFDNGDQEGLSLTVICLLSTSGQVRIYLDTDGVQAQWLPPKGKSRLSRAVAAETEPPALLAFQAIDTMTPVEVNEGSWPVFSTDVMSRYNFFVTHHAAITFISLSPWIFRLESELQGEFEAGTDFRLGLLANAQSTRDRVYAQQAADVAIPLAGCVTIRDPDLGYFLLSATPYEPIALTFETPDDEPVTVRQDSPVHEREVSMAPLDFYEPRPVYYPPHTFSESSALPELLERLRTSRHKTIVNQEVKLSPLTLAIFTDAHKVLSDETYRLGVAAAEVFRRCELLQAELRQQVRKANEVKGKIDTINGSHRENNEPDNAMYERRINEAKERQERLTRRMEDLRKTVSKTTWRDLSAKERAFVEEVKAMEASVSGPPPGAEAGSSRNQAKQVWRRLEEVKRLQAELVAEAEALKNASGTESPASVEQLRIPQDIRRSKLQQVQGLLSRESALVEAVTSRLERLQASI
;
A
#
# COMPACT_ATOMS: atom_id res chain seq x y z
N GLN A 1 -18.15 -20.34 26.09
CA GLN A 1 -17.59 -18.99 25.85
C GLN A 1 -16.09 -19.10 26.07
N ARG A 2 -15.32 -18.99 24.99
CA ARG A 2 -13.85 -19.06 24.98
C ARG A 2 -13.31 -17.72 24.49
N TRP A 3 -12.10 -17.36 24.88
CA TRP A 3 -11.46 -16.09 24.55
C TRP A 3 -9.95 -16.28 24.44
N ALA A 4 -9.29 -15.46 23.65
CA ALA A 4 -7.85 -15.46 23.44
C ALA A 4 -7.29 -14.08 23.81
N PRO A 5 -6.62 -13.94 24.97
CA PRO A 5 -5.95 -12.70 25.35
C PRO A 5 -4.63 -12.56 24.59
N PRO A 6 -4.14 -11.32 24.36
CA PRO A 6 -2.74 -11.12 24.03
C PRO A 6 -1.86 -11.49 25.24
N PRO A 7 -0.59 -11.88 25.04
CA PRO A 7 0.26 -12.44 26.10
C PRO A 7 0.39 -11.55 27.34
N THR A 8 0.34 -10.24 27.17
CA THR A 8 0.56 -9.26 28.23
C THR A 8 -0.71 -8.90 29.02
N LEU A 9 -1.91 -9.29 28.54
CA LEU A 9 -3.17 -8.89 29.18
C LEU A 9 -3.40 -9.61 30.52
N ILE A 10 -3.17 -10.92 30.61
CA ILE A 10 -3.36 -11.63 31.88
C ILE A 10 -2.36 -11.14 32.93
N PRO A 11 -1.04 -11.08 32.67
CA PRO A 11 -0.06 -10.59 33.66
C PRO A 11 -0.35 -9.16 34.13
N SER A 12 -0.67 -8.24 33.21
CA SER A 12 -0.98 -6.84 33.57
C SER A 12 -2.22 -6.73 34.46
N LEU A 13 -3.28 -7.50 34.16
CA LEU A 13 -4.46 -7.56 35.01
C LEU A 13 -4.16 -8.18 36.38
N SER A 14 -3.33 -9.23 36.44
CA SER A 14 -2.94 -9.87 37.70
C SER A 14 -2.19 -8.89 38.61
N VAL A 15 -1.22 -8.14 38.08
CA VAL A 15 -0.51 -7.10 38.82
C VAL A 15 -1.48 -6.02 39.30
N SER A 16 -2.33 -5.50 38.40
CA SER A 16 -3.31 -4.45 38.73
C SER A 16 -4.31 -4.87 39.82
N ILE A 17 -4.79 -6.12 39.79
CA ILE A 17 -5.74 -6.63 40.80
C ILE A 17 -5.03 -6.83 42.15
N VAL A 18 -3.81 -7.38 42.15
CA VAL A 18 -3.05 -7.61 43.39
C VAL A 18 -2.66 -6.28 44.04
N THR A 19 -2.23 -5.28 43.28
CA THR A 19 -1.92 -3.95 43.81
C THR A 19 -3.16 -3.25 44.36
N ALA A 20 -4.30 -3.34 43.68
CA ALA A 20 -5.57 -2.81 44.16
C ALA A 20 -6.03 -3.48 45.47
N VAL A 21 -5.92 -4.80 45.57
CA VAL A 21 -6.25 -5.55 46.80
C VAL A 21 -5.33 -5.12 47.95
N ALA A 22 -4.02 -5.04 47.72
CA ALA A 22 -3.06 -4.62 48.74
C ALA A 22 -3.35 -3.20 49.26
N ALA A 23 -3.60 -2.24 48.36
CA ALA A 23 -3.94 -0.87 48.74
C ALA A 23 -5.22 -0.79 49.59
N ILE A 24 -6.21 -1.65 49.30
CA ILE A 24 -7.51 -1.69 50.01
C ILE A 24 -7.41 -2.40 51.37
N GLU A 25 -6.54 -3.40 51.51
CA GLU A 25 -6.32 -4.12 52.77
C GLU A 25 -5.52 -3.28 53.79
N ASP A 26 -4.59 -2.46 53.31
CA ASP A 26 -3.73 -1.62 54.16
C ASP A 26 -4.43 -0.36 54.70
N ASP A 27 -5.50 0.12 54.05
CA ASP A 27 -6.21 1.34 54.45
C ASP A 27 -7.51 1.06 55.25
N PRO A 28 -7.57 1.45 56.54
CA PRO A 28 -8.77 1.26 57.37
C PRO A 28 -9.95 2.17 56.98
N GLY A 29 -9.74 3.21 56.18
CA GLY A 29 -10.75 4.17 55.72
C GLY A 29 -11.58 3.72 54.52
N VAL A 30 -11.21 2.61 53.87
CA VAL A 30 -11.85 2.15 52.63
C VAL A 30 -13.26 1.62 52.86
N GLU A 31 -14.18 1.98 51.97
CA GLU A 31 -15.57 1.55 52.03
C GLU A 31 -15.73 0.03 51.77
N ASP A 32 -16.74 -0.57 52.40
CA ASP A 32 -17.04 -2.01 52.23
C ASP A 32 -17.37 -2.40 50.77
N LYS A 33 -17.78 -1.43 49.95
CA LYS A 33 -18.10 -1.64 48.52
C LYS A 33 -16.83 -1.91 47.71
N ASP A 34 -15.75 -1.18 47.96
CA ASP A 34 -14.48 -1.28 47.22
C ASP A 34 -13.76 -2.57 47.60
N ARG A 35 -13.84 -2.96 48.89
CA ARG A 35 -13.41 -4.28 49.36
C ARG A 35 -14.13 -5.43 48.66
N LEU A 36 -15.44 -5.29 48.43
CA LEU A 36 -16.22 -6.31 47.72
C LEU A 36 -15.82 -6.39 46.23
N LEU A 37 -15.58 -5.25 45.59
CA LEU A 37 -15.12 -5.17 44.21
C LEU A 37 -13.75 -5.85 44.04
N ALA A 38 -12.79 -5.52 44.90
CA ALA A 38 -11.46 -6.14 44.86
C ALA A 38 -11.53 -7.66 45.09
N GLN A 39 -12.35 -8.12 46.05
CA GLN A 39 -12.59 -9.55 46.28
C GLN A 39 -13.19 -10.25 45.05
N GLN A 40 -14.11 -9.58 44.35
CA GLN A 40 -14.74 -10.11 43.13
C GLN A 40 -13.75 -10.24 41.98
N GLN A 41 -12.90 -9.23 41.78
CA GLN A 41 -11.86 -9.24 40.75
C GLN A 41 -10.79 -10.31 41.04
N LEU A 42 -10.36 -10.44 42.31
CA LEU A 42 -9.43 -11.49 42.74
C LEU A 42 -10.02 -12.89 42.53
N GLN A 43 -11.32 -13.07 42.81
CA GLN A 43 -12.00 -14.34 42.54
C GLN A 43 -12.07 -14.66 41.05
N TRP A 44 -12.29 -13.65 40.20
CA TRP A 44 -12.31 -13.81 38.75
C TRP A 44 -10.93 -14.22 38.23
N MET A 45 -9.87 -13.53 38.68
CA MET A 45 -8.49 -13.84 38.29
C MET A 45 -8.05 -15.22 38.79
N GLY A 46 -8.40 -15.59 40.02
CA GLY A 46 -8.05 -16.90 40.58
C GLY A 46 -8.65 -18.08 39.79
N GLU A 47 -9.74 -17.89 39.05
CA GLU A 47 -10.23 -18.92 38.12
C GLU A 47 -9.39 -19.02 36.85
N ILE A 48 -8.87 -17.90 36.35
CA ILE A 48 -7.95 -17.85 35.20
C ILE A 48 -6.64 -18.54 35.58
N ASP A 49 -6.06 -18.20 36.74
CA ASP A 49 -4.82 -18.80 37.24
C ASP A 49 -4.96 -20.31 37.47
N SER A 50 -6.18 -20.78 37.79
CA SER A 50 -6.48 -22.20 37.96
C SER A 50 -6.68 -22.95 36.64
N GLN A 51 -6.71 -22.24 35.52
CA GLN A 51 -6.99 -22.80 34.21
C GLN A 51 -5.70 -23.05 33.42
N GLU A 52 -5.58 -24.24 32.83
CA GLU A 52 -4.59 -24.46 31.77
C GLU A 52 -5.17 -23.99 30.42
N PRO A 53 -4.45 -23.12 29.67
CA PRO A 53 -4.89 -22.64 28.37
C PRO A 53 -4.90 -23.76 27.32
N GLN A 54 -5.88 -23.71 26.41
CA GLN A 54 -5.89 -24.59 25.23
C GLN A 54 -5.06 -23.95 24.12
N ILE A 55 -3.96 -24.57 23.72
CA ILE A 55 -3.12 -24.10 22.62
C ILE A 55 -3.78 -24.52 21.30
N VAL A 56 -4.07 -23.54 20.44
CA VAL A 56 -4.66 -23.75 19.11
C VAL A 56 -3.72 -23.16 18.06
N GLU A 57 -3.35 -23.95 17.05
CA GLU A 57 -2.54 -23.46 15.92
C GLU A 57 -3.29 -22.36 15.16
N SER A 58 -2.59 -21.27 14.78
CA SER A 58 -3.19 -20.22 13.95
C SER A 58 -3.57 -20.78 12.58
N VAL A 59 -4.68 -20.28 12.04
CA VAL A 59 -5.16 -20.60 10.68
C VAL A 59 -4.27 -19.94 9.63
N ILE A 60 -3.54 -18.88 10.00
CA ILE A 60 -2.67 -18.10 9.12
C ILE A 60 -1.25 -18.66 9.20
N PRO A 61 -0.65 -19.10 8.07
CA PRO A 61 0.73 -19.60 8.05
C PRO A 61 1.72 -18.53 8.52
N GLY A 62 2.49 -18.84 9.57
CA GLY A 62 3.53 -17.96 10.11
C GLY A 62 3.16 -17.24 11.42
N GLU A 63 1.89 -17.27 11.82
CA GLU A 63 1.47 -16.74 13.13
C GLU A 63 1.71 -17.75 14.27
N PRO A 64 2.05 -17.28 15.49
CA PRO A 64 2.23 -18.15 16.64
C PRO A 64 0.93 -18.84 17.05
N ALA A 65 1.04 -19.95 17.78
CA ALA A 65 -0.12 -20.62 18.35
C ALA A 65 -0.81 -19.74 19.40
N LEU A 66 -2.14 -19.78 19.43
CA LEU A 66 -2.97 -18.96 20.30
C LEU A 66 -3.33 -19.70 21.59
N GLU A 67 -3.19 -19.04 22.72
CA GLU A 67 -3.70 -19.51 24.01
C GLU A 67 -5.19 -19.19 24.15
N VAL A 68 -6.02 -20.22 24.31
CA VAL A 68 -7.46 -20.08 24.43
C VAL A 68 -7.92 -20.42 25.84
N TYR A 69 -8.46 -19.41 26.53
CA TYR A 69 -9.02 -19.51 27.87
C TYR A 69 -10.54 -19.71 27.83
N THR A 70 -11.08 -20.27 28.90
CA THR A 70 -12.52 -20.32 29.14
C THR A 70 -12.91 -19.12 29.98
N ARG A 71 -14.13 -18.60 29.79
CA ARG A 71 -14.61 -17.50 30.63
C ARG A 71 -14.77 -17.98 32.09
N PRO A 72 -14.24 -17.24 33.08
CA PRO A 72 -14.52 -17.53 34.50
C PRO A 72 -16.01 -17.56 34.82
N SER A 73 -16.39 -18.51 35.66
CA SER A 73 -17.73 -18.75 36.17
C SER A 73 -18.09 -17.90 37.39
N ARG A 74 -17.09 -17.51 38.20
CA ARG A 74 -17.24 -16.62 39.36
C ARG A 74 -16.57 -15.27 39.09
N PRO A 75 -17.07 -14.16 39.66
CA PRO A 75 -18.27 -14.02 40.50
C PRO A 75 -19.61 -14.27 39.79
N GLY A 76 -19.61 -14.21 38.46
CA GLY A 76 -20.73 -14.55 37.61
C GLY A 76 -20.43 -14.24 36.14
N ALA A 77 -21.16 -14.89 35.23
CA ALA A 77 -20.93 -14.72 33.79
C ALA A 77 -21.38 -13.36 33.23
N ILE A 78 -22.19 -12.60 33.99
CA ILE A 78 -22.81 -11.34 33.57
C ILE A 78 -22.27 -10.21 34.45
N PRO A 79 -21.47 -9.26 33.90
CA PRO A 79 -21.01 -8.09 34.64
C PRO A 79 -22.15 -7.10 34.92
N ARG A 80 -21.93 -6.19 35.86
CA ARG A 80 -22.84 -5.07 36.15
C ARG A 80 -22.81 -4.06 34.99
N LEU A 81 -23.98 -3.57 34.59
CA LEU A 81 -24.08 -2.40 33.71
C LEU A 81 -23.65 -1.15 34.49
N GLN A 82 -22.58 -0.48 34.03
CA GLN A 82 -22.03 0.73 34.62
C GLN A 82 -22.53 1.94 33.82
N GLY A 83 -23.40 2.75 34.43
CA GLY A 83 -23.95 3.96 33.81
C GLY A 83 -25.40 4.28 34.23
N PRO A 84 -25.97 5.40 33.76
CA PRO A 84 -25.35 6.36 32.85
C PRO A 84 -24.16 7.08 33.47
N PHE A 85 -23.15 7.42 32.66
CA PHE A 85 -22.00 8.19 33.11
C PHE A 85 -22.38 9.65 33.30
N ASP A 86 -21.85 10.27 34.35
CA ASP A 86 -21.93 11.72 34.55
C ASP A 86 -20.86 12.42 33.71
N LEU A 87 -21.29 13.34 32.85
CA LEU A 87 -20.42 14.01 31.88
C LEU A 87 -19.92 15.32 32.49
N GLN A 88 -18.85 15.25 33.27
CA GLN A 88 -18.27 16.39 33.97
C GLN A 88 -17.68 17.40 33.00
N ALA A 89 -17.89 18.69 33.27
CA ALA A 89 -17.47 19.80 32.41
C ALA A 89 -17.95 19.70 30.95
N GLY A 90 -18.98 18.88 30.69
CA GLY A 90 -19.59 18.79 29.36
C GLY A 90 -20.21 20.12 28.93
N PRO A 91 -20.22 20.43 27.63
CA PRO A 91 -20.86 21.65 27.14
C PRO A 91 -22.37 21.59 27.43
N GLU A 92 -22.91 22.65 28.04
CA GLU A 92 -24.36 22.85 28.17
C GLU A 92 -24.93 23.10 26.77
N THR A 93 -25.33 22.01 26.10
CA THR A 93 -25.89 22.07 24.76
C THR A 93 -27.41 22.16 24.88
N GLY A 94 -27.95 23.34 24.55
CA GLY A 94 -29.38 23.59 24.48
C GLY A 94 -30.03 23.11 23.18
N ASP A 95 -29.26 22.44 22.32
CA ASP A 95 -29.70 21.84 21.06
C ASP A 95 -29.89 20.33 21.24
N ASP A 96 -31.10 19.85 20.96
CA ASP A 96 -31.45 18.43 21.03
C ASP A 96 -30.56 17.59 20.08
N LEU A 97 -30.10 18.16 18.96
CA LEU A 97 -29.24 17.47 18.00
C LEU A 97 -27.84 17.18 18.52
N ASP A 98 -27.28 18.10 19.31
CA ASP A 98 -25.99 17.92 19.97
C ASP A 98 -26.09 16.87 21.08
N SER A 99 -27.26 16.75 21.73
CA SER A 99 -27.53 15.74 22.76
C SER A 99 -27.75 14.34 22.20
N SER A 100 -28.22 14.23 20.95
CA SER A 100 -28.54 12.98 20.28
C SER A 100 -27.27 12.30 19.72
N ILE A 101 -26.77 11.30 20.46
CA ILE A 101 -25.60 10.51 20.09
C ILE A 101 -25.92 9.51 18.97
N THR A 102 -25.10 9.52 17.94
CA THR A 102 -25.23 8.66 16.76
C THR A 102 -24.21 7.53 16.70
N ASP A 103 -23.01 7.79 17.21
CA ASP A 103 -21.91 6.82 17.21
C ASP A 103 -20.94 7.06 18.39
N ILE A 104 -20.14 6.04 18.72
CA ILE A 104 -19.15 6.06 19.80
C ILE A 104 -17.86 5.39 19.36
N LEU A 105 -16.73 6.04 19.61
CA LEU A 105 -15.39 5.49 19.42
C LEU A 105 -14.66 5.48 20.76
N VAL A 106 -14.16 4.31 21.18
CA VAL A 106 -13.42 4.16 22.43
C VAL A 106 -11.97 3.77 22.10
N ILE A 107 -11.03 4.59 22.56
CA ILE A 107 -9.61 4.33 22.48
C ILE A 107 -9.16 3.86 23.87
N GLY A 108 -8.99 2.55 24.03
CA GLY A 108 -8.56 1.96 25.31
C GLY A 108 -7.19 2.46 25.77
N LYS A 109 -6.94 2.46 27.07
CA LYS A 109 -5.61 2.80 27.61
C LYS A 109 -4.48 1.93 27.04
N LYS A 110 -3.27 2.48 26.97
CA LYS A 110 -2.02 1.75 26.72
C LYS A 110 -1.83 0.69 27.81
N THR A 111 -1.37 -0.51 27.43
CA THR A 111 -0.92 -1.53 28.37
C THR A 111 0.50 -1.25 28.82
N GLU A 112 0.78 -1.25 30.12
CA GLU A 112 2.11 -1.09 30.72
C GLU A 112 2.95 -2.36 30.52
N THR A 113 3.28 -2.67 29.27
CA THR A 113 4.03 -3.88 28.90
C THR A 113 5.52 -3.75 29.17
N GLU A 114 6.06 -2.54 29.13
CA GLU A 114 7.50 -2.26 29.33
C GLU A 114 7.98 -2.71 30.71
N ASP A 115 7.18 -2.44 31.76
CA ASP A 115 7.52 -2.84 33.13
C ASP A 115 7.38 -4.36 33.37
N LEU A 116 6.53 -5.03 32.59
CA LEU A 116 6.28 -6.47 32.69
C LEU A 116 7.35 -7.31 31.97
N MET A 117 8.04 -6.73 30.98
CA MET A 117 9.05 -7.39 30.15
C MET A 117 10.50 -7.18 30.63
N LEU A 118 10.70 -6.53 31.79
CA LEU A 118 12.02 -6.35 32.40
C LEU A 118 12.63 -7.70 32.85
N GLY A 119 13.24 -8.43 31.91
CA GLY A 119 13.97 -9.68 32.19
C GLY A 119 13.77 -10.84 31.21
N GLU A 120 12.95 -10.69 30.16
CA GLU A 120 12.78 -11.72 29.12
C GLU A 120 13.75 -11.48 27.94
N GLU A 121 14.42 -12.53 27.46
CA GLU A 121 15.43 -12.46 26.39
C GLU A 121 14.83 -12.44 24.97
N ASP A 122 13.52 -12.71 24.84
CA ASP A 122 12.80 -12.75 23.58
C ASP A 122 11.97 -11.45 23.39
N GLU A 123 12.48 -10.52 22.58
CA GLU A 123 11.68 -9.41 22.04
C GLU A 123 10.59 -10.00 21.14
N LEU A 124 9.38 -10.17 21.67
CA LEU A 124 8.21 -10.48 20.86
C LEU A 124 7.91 -9.25 19.98
N ASP A 125 7.84 -9.44 18.66
CA ASP A 125 7.36 -8.43 17.71
C ASP A 125 5.88 -8.11 18.01
N PHE A 126 5.64 -7.20 18.95
CA PHE A 126 4.32 -6.63 19.16
C PHE A 126 4.01 -5.67 18.03
N ASP A 127 2.75 -5.58 17.62
CA ASP A 127 2.31 -4.51 16.74
C ASP A 127 2.55 -3.18 17.48
N ASN A 128 3.54 -2.40 17.03
CA ASN A 128 4.06 -1.20 17.73
C ASN A 128 2.97 -0.21 18.18
N GLY A 129 1.77 -0.27 17.59
CA GLY A 129 0.64 0.59 17.93
C GLY A 129 0.04 0.40 19.34
N ASP A 130 0.18 -0.78 19.95
CA ASP A 130 -0.39 -1.04 21.29
C ASP A 130 0.50 -0.59 22.45
N GLN A 131 1.79 -0.35 22.17
CA GLN A 131 2.78 0.10 23.16
C GLN A 131 2.91 1.62 23.25
N GLU A 132 2.34 2.40 22.33
CA GLU A 132 2.49 3.86 22.34
C GLU A 132 1.16 4.57 22.64
N GLY A 133 1.15 5.50 23.61
CA GLY A 133 -0.01 6.36 23.86
C GLY A 133 -0.39 6.58 25.32
N LEU A 134 -1.63 7.00 25.53
CA LEU A 134 -2.19 7.44 26.82
C LEU A 134 -2.55 6.25 27.73
N SER A 135 -2.20 6.37 29.01
CA SER A 135 -2.56 5.47 30.12
C SER A 135 -4.02 5.59 30.57
N LEU A 136 -4.77 6.55 30.02
CA LEU A 136 -6.21 6.76 30.23
C LEU A 136 -7.01 6.31 29.01
N THR A 137 -8.24 5.86 29.24
CA THR A 137 -9.18 5.58 28.16
C THR A 137 -9.76 6.89 27.63
N VAL A 138 -9.78 7.04 26.31
CA VAL A 138 -10.41 8.18 25.63
C VAL A 138 -11.72 7.72 25.01
N ILE A 139 -12.82 8.42 25.32
CA ILE A 139 -14.16 8.15 24.80
C ILE A 139 -14.58 9.31 23.91
N CYS A 140 -14.76 9.03 22.62
CA CYS A 140 -15.27 9.98 21.64
C CYS A 140 -16.75 9.69 21.38
N LEU A 141 -17.61 10.67 21.60
CA LEU A 141 -19.03 10.61 21.29
C LEU A 141 -19.30 11.47 20.05
N LEU A 142 -20.06 10.94 19.11
CA LEU A 142 -20.50 11.65 17.93
C LEU A 142 -22.00 11.91 18.02
N SER A 143 -22.39 13.15 17.74
CA SER A 143 -23.79 13.59 17.77
C SER A 143 -24.39 13.71 16.37
N THR A 144 -25.71 13.86 16.31
CA THR A 144 -26.49 13.99 15.06
C THR A 144 -26.09 15.25 14.27
N SER A 145 -25.72 16.31 14.97
CA SER A 145 -25.18 17.56 14.39
C SER A 145 -23.76 17.42 13.82
N GLY A 146 -23.12 16.27 14.02
CA GLY A 146 -21.72 16.06 13.66
C GLY A 146 -20.72 16.65 14.66
N GLN A 147 -21.16 17.07 15.85
CA GLN A 147 -20.24 17.45 16.92
C GLN A 147 -19.62 16.19 17.56
N VAL A 148 -18.29 16.19 17.63
CA VAL A 148 -17.48 15.20 18.33
C VAL A 148 -17.15 15.71 19.71
N ARG A 149 -17.52 14.97 20.75
CA ARG A 149 -17.19 15.27 22.16
C ARG A 149 -16.22 14.23 22.69
N ILE A 150 -15.07 14.68 23.16
CA ILE A 150 -13.96 13.84 23.63
C ILE A 150 -13.95 13.89 25.15
N TYR A 151 -13.97 12.71 25.77
CA TYR A 151 -13.96 12.52 27.20
C TYR A 151 -12.78 11.65 27.63
N LEU A 152 -12.26 11.91 28.83
CA LEU A 152 -11.24 11.12 29.49
C LEU A 152 -11.85 10.35 30.65
N ASP A 153 -11.53 9.06 30.74
CA ASP A 153 -11.85 8.22 31.89
C ASP A 153 -10.73 8.34 32.93
N THR A 154 -10.94 9.20 33.93
CA THR A 154 -9.97 9.44 35.01
C THR A 154 -10.06 8.41 36.12
N ASP A 155 -11.24 7.83 36.33
CA ASP A 155 -11.50 6.88 37.42
C ASP A 155 -11.14 5.45 37.00
N GLY A 156 -11.16 5.19 35.69
CA GLY A 156 -10.85 3.89 35.10
C GLY A 156 -12.01 2.92 35.25
N VAL A 157 -12.68 2.58 34.15
CA VAL A 157 -13.72 1.55 34.16
C VAL A 157 -13.10 0.18 34.46
N GLN A 158 -13.59 -0.49 35.50
CA GLN A 158 -13.10 -1.78 35.95
C GLN A 158 -14.16 -2.89 35.88
N ALA A 159 -13.74 -4.14 36.05
CA ALA A 159 -14.66 -5.26 36.11
C ALA A 159 -15.49 -5.22 37.41
N GLN A 160 -16.82 -5.15 37.27
CA GLN A 160 -17.77 -5.08 38.37
C GLN A 160 -18.92 -6.08 38.20
N TRP A 161 -19.40 -6.64 39.30
CA TRP A 161 -20.56 -7.51 39.33
C TRP A 161 -21.56 -7.05 40.39
N LEU A 162 -22.83 -7.42 40.20
CA LEU A 162 -23.83 -7.17 41.23
C LEU A 162 -23.48 -7.94 42.53
N PRO A 163 -23.77 -7.37 43.71
CA PRO A 163 -23.53 -8.06 44.97
C PRO A 163 -24.24 -9.43 45.01
N PRO A 164 -23.58 -10.48 45.55
CA PRO A 164 -24.18 -11.81 45.61
C PRO A 164 -25.41 -11.81 46.51
N LYS A 165 -26.42 -12.62 46.15
CA LYS A 165 -27.75 -12.66 46.82
C LYS A 165 -27.70 -12.96 48.33
N GLY A 166 -26.58 -13.47 48.84
CA GLY A 166 -26.36 -13.83 50.25
C GLY A 166 -25.91 -12.69 51.18
N LYS A 167 -25.55 -11.50 50.68
CA LYS A 167 -25.17 -10.35 51.54
C LYS A 167 -26.40 -9.53 52.01
N SER A 168 -26.31 -8.96 53.22
CA SER A 168 -27.38 -8.31 53.99
C SER A 168 -28.17 -7.24 53.21
N ARG A 169 -29.45 -7.01 53.56
CA ARG A 169 -30.30 -5.95 52.95
C ARG A 169 -29.65 -4.55 52.99
N LEU A 170 -28.80 -4.29 53.99
CA LEU A 170 -28.00 -3.05 54.08
C LEU A 170 -26.96 -2.92 52.97
N SER A 171 -26.24 -4.00 52.62
CA SER A 171 -25.26 -3.99 51.52
C SER A 171 -25.90 -3.76 50.13
N ARG A 172 -27.18 -4.12 49.97
CA ARG A 172 -27.97 -3.83 48.77
C ARG A 172 -28.45 -2.38 48.71
N ALA A 173 -28.67 -1.74 49.85
CA ALA A 173 -29.04 -0.33 49.93
C ALA A 173 -27.82 0.57 49.66
N VAL A 174 -26.64 0.23 50.19
CA VAL A 174 -25.38 0.93 49.92
C VAL A 174 -24.96 0.84 48.45
N ALA A 175 -25.22 -0.29 47.78
CA ALA A 175 -25.00 -0.42 46.33
C ALA A 175 -25.96 0.42 45.46
N ALA A 176 -27.02 0.98 46.05
CA ALA A 176 -27.97 1.87 45.37
C ALA A 176 -27.63 3.36 45.56
N GLU A 177 -26.76 3.72 46.51
CA GLU A 177 -26.26 5.08 46.76
C GLU A 177 -24.89 5.33 46.11
N THR A 178 -24.47 4.47 45.17
CA THR A 178 -23.20 4.66 44.47
C THR A 178 -23.27 5.89 43.58
N GLU A 179 -22.30 6.78 43.71
CA GLU A 179 -22.12 7.91 42.79
C GLU A 179 -22.06 7.39 41.34
N PRO A 180 -22.70 8.09 40.39
CA PRO A 180 -22.63 7.71 38.99
C PRO A 180 -21.16 7.77 38.53
N PRO A 181 -20.70 6.81 37.71
CA PRO A 181 -19.34 6.87 37.17
C PRO A 181 -19.19 8.13 36.32
N ALA A 182 -18.06 8.80 36.38
CA ALA A 182 -17.87 10.09 35.72
C ALA A 182 -16.94 9.99 34.52
N LEU A 183 -17.15 10.88 33.54
CA LEU A 183 -16.25 11.10 32.42
C LEU A 183 -15.93 12.59 32.34
N LEU A 184 -14.64 12.93 32.22
CA LEU A 184 -14.18 14.31 32.14
C LEU A 184 -14.19 14.79 30.69
N ALA A 185 -14.98 15.82 30.37
CA ALA A 185 -14.96 16.44 29.05
C ALA A 185 -13.62 17.14 28.81
N PHE A 186 -12.94 16.79 27.72
CA PHE A 186 -11.68 17.41 27.31
C PHE A 186 -11.90 18.44 26.18
N GLN A 187 -12.64 18.06 25.14
CA GLN A 187 -12.84 18.92 23.96
C GLN A 187 -14.16 18.60 23.25
N ALA A 188 -14.77 19.62 22.65
CA ALA A 188 -15.88 19.49 21.70
C ALA A 188 -15.47 20.09 20.35
N ILE A 189 -15.75 19.37 19.26
CA ILE A 189 -15.29 19.70 17.90
C ILE A 189 -16.47 19.57 16.93
N ASP A 190 -16.87 20.66 16.30
CA ASP A 190 -17.88 20.62 15.25
C ASP A 190 -17.23 20.18 13.92
N THR A 191 -17.76 19.16 13.27
CA THR A 191 -17.28 18.71 11.94
C THR A 191 -18.10 19.27 10.78
N MET A 192 -19.28 19.82 11.08
CA MET A 192 -20.22 20.38 10.13
C MET A 192 -20.40 21.88 10.33
N THR A 193 -20.78 22.57 9.25
CA THR A 193 -21.30 23.92 9.35
C THR A 193 -22.81 23.90 9.67
N PRO A 194 -23.38 24.94 10.31
CA PRO A 194 -24.81 24.98 10.65
C PRO A 194 -25.77 24.81 9.45
N VAL A 195 -25.29 25.05 8.22
CA VAL A 195 -26.08 24.89 6.99
C VAL A 195 -26.12 23.44 6.53
N GLU A 196 -25.09 22.66 6.86
CA GLU A 196 -24.99 21.25 6.51
C GLU A 196 -25.75 20.39 7.53
N VAL A 197 -25.98 20.86 8.76
CA VAL A 197 -26.64 20.09 9.83
C VAL A 197 -28.06 19.69 9.42
N ASN A 198 -28.38 18.41 9.64
CA ASN A 198 -29.68 17.83 9.31
C ASN A 198 -30.12 16.86 10.40
N GLU A 199 -31.41 16.87 10.77
CA GLU A 199 -31.97 15.99 11.80
C GLU A 199 -31.96 14.50 11.39
N GLY A 200 -32.07 14.22 10.08
CA GLY A 200 -32.03 12.84 9.55
C GLY A 200 -30.62 12.30 9.30
N SER A 201 -29.60 13.04 9.74
CA SER A 201 -28.19 12.70 9.65
C SER A 201 -27.82 11.48 10.49
N TRP A 202 -26.94 10.61 9.95
CA TRP A 202 -26.28 9.58 10.74
C TRP A 202 -24.78 9.61 10.46
N PRO A 203 -24.01 10.48 11.13
CA PRO A 203 -22.57 10.53 10.97
C PRO A 203 -21.94 9.35 11.74
N VAL A 204 -20.80 8.85 11.25
CA VAL A 204 -20.12 7.66 11.79
C VAL A 204 -18.63 7.88 11.93
N PHE A 205 -18.02 7.23 12.93
CA PHE A 205 -16.58 7.17 13.10
C PHE A 205 -15.95 6.09 12.23
N SER A 206 -14.72 6.35 11.79
CA SER A 206 -13.84 5.38 11.14
C SER A 206 -12.44 5.49 11.72
N THR A 207 -11.86 4.40 12.17
CA THR A 207 -10.49 4.37 12.71
C THR A 207 -9.45 4.52 11.60
N ASP A 208 -8.31 5.12 11.94
CA ASP A 208 -7.14 5.19 11.07
C ASP A 208 -6.24 3.95 11.24
N VAL A 209 -5.52 3.58 10.18
CA VAL A 209 -4.51 2.50 10.19
C VAL A 209 -3.15 3.00 10.65
N MET A 210 -2.85 4.30 10.52
CA MET A 210 -1.54 4.84 10.91
C MET A 210 -1.42 5.10 12.42
N SER A 211 -2.52 5.49 13.07
CA SER A 211 -2.53 5.69 14.52
C SER A 211 -3.93 5.50 15.09
N ARG A 212 -4.02 4.85 16.25
CA ARG A 212 -5.26 4.72 17.02
C ARG A 212 -5.84 6.04 17.54
N TYR A 213 -5.02 7.09 17.60
CA TYR A 213 -5.42 8.45 18.01
C TYR A 213 -5.85 9.33 16.84
N ASN A 214 -5.85 8.76 15.64
CA ASN A 214 -6.39 9.35 14.44
C ASN A 214 -7.68 8.63 14.07
N PHE A 215 -8.68 9.39 13.63
CA PHE A 215 -9.92 8.85 13.13
C PHE A 215 -10.58 9.83 12.18
N PHE A 216 -11.57 9.35 11.46
CA PHE A 216 -12.36 10.12 10.53
C PHE A 216 -13.81 10.14 10.97
N VAL A 217 -14.46 11.25 10.69
CA VAL A 217 -15.91 11.40 10.81
C VAL A 217 -16.45 11.48 9.39
N THR A 218 -17.25 10.48 9.02
CA THR A 218 -17.95 10.47 7.74
C THR A 218 -19.37 10.94 7.94
N HIS A 219 -19.78 11.88 7.11
CA HIS A 219 -21.15 12.32 7.06
C HIS A 219 -21.59 12.69 5.64
N HIS A 220 -22.88 12.98 5.40
CA HIS A 220 -23.44 13.15 4.05
C HIS A 220 -22.80 14.31 3.26
N ALA A 221 -22.26 15.33 3.94
CA ALA A 221 -21.67 16.49 3.30
C ALA A 221 -20.14 16.37 3.13
N ALA A 222 -19.47 15.63 4.01
CA ALA A 222 -18.01 15.68 4.12
C ALA A 222 -17.42 14.48 4.86
N ILE A 223 -16.12 14.28 4.65
CA ILE A 223 -15.27 13.39 5.46
C ILE A 223 -14.22 14.27 6.13
N THR A 224 -14.12 14.17 7.45
CA THR A 224 -13.23 15.00 8.28
C THR A 224 -12.27 14.13 9.05
N PHE A 225 -10.97 14.35 8.88
CA PHE A 225 -9.90 13.77 9.66
C PHE A 225 -9.76 14.48 11.00
N ILE A 226 -9.54 13.73 12.07
CA ILE A 226 -9.28 14.24 13.43
C ILE A 226 -8.09 13.49 14.02
N SER A 227 -7.14 14.22 14.62
CA SER A 227 -6.01 13.65 15.36
C SER A 227 -5.89 14.23 16.76
N LEU A 228 -5.81 13.33 17.74
CA LEU A 228 -5.64 13.66 19.16
C LEU A 228 -4.16 13.70 19.59
N SER A 229 -3.25 13.27 18.73
CA SER A 229 -1.80 13.23 18.97
C SER A 229 -1.17 14.51 19.52
N PRO A 230 -1.60 15.75 19.15
CA PRO A 230 -0.97 16.97 19.65
C PRO A 230 -0.96 17.15 21.17
N TRP A 231 -1.95 16.56 21.86
CA TRP A 231 -2.09 16.67 23.31
C TRP A 231 -1.96 15.33 24.03
N ILE A 232 -2.30 14.22 23.39
CA ILE A 232 -2.25 12.89 24.03
C ILE A 232 -0.85 12.53 24.54
N PHE A 233 0.17 12.65 23.70
CA PHE A 233 1.54 12.31 24.11
C PHE A 233 2.11 13.30 25.13
N ARG A 234 1.63 14.54 25.11
CA ARG A 234 2.00 15.54 26.13
C ARG A 234 1.35 15.22 27.47
N LEU A 235 0.11 14.74 27.45
CA LEU A 235 -0.61 14.34 28.65
C LEU A 235 0.05 13.12 29.26
N GLU A 236 0.38 12.13 28.44
CA GLU A 236 1.09 10.94 28.91
C GLU A 236 2.46 11.29 29.51
N SER A 237 3.24 12.15 28.83
CA SER A 237 4.52 12.62 29.37
C SER A 237 4.37 13.38 30.69
N GLU A 238 3.23 14.02 30.94
CA GLU A 238 2.95 14.69 32.22
C GLU A 238 2.53 13.70 33.31
N LEU A 239 1.79 12.64 32.95
CA LEU A 239 1.36 11.59 33.88
C LEU A 239 2.52 10.70 34.33
N GLN A 240 3.43 10.36 33.41
CA GLN A 240 4.63 9.55 33.71
C GLN A 240 5.80 10.38 34.25
N GLY A 241 5.74 11.70 34.09
CA GLY A 241 6.88 12.56 34.41
C GLY A 241 7.09 12.74 35.91
N GLU A 242 8.30 12.43 36.38
CA GLU A 242 8.74 12.71 37.76
C GLU A 242 9.09 14.20 37.92
N PHE A 243 8.08 15.06 37.93
CA PHE A 243 8.28 16.49 38.11
C PHE A 243 8.01 16.92 39.56
N GLU A 244 9.02 17.47 40.24
CA GLU A 244 8.89 17.97 41.62
C GLU A 244 7.98 19.22 41.72
N ALA A 245 7.84 20.00 40.64
CA ALA A 245 7.02 21.21 40.61
C ALA A 245 6.55 21.60 39.18
N GLY A 246 5.56 22.47 39.10
CA GLY A 246 5.10 23.12 37.86
C GLY A 246 4.06 22.34 37.05
N THR A 247 3.54 21.23 37.59
CA THR A 247 2.49 20.41 36.96
C THR A 247 1.24 21.22 36.64
N ASP A 248 0.76 22.06 37.56
CA ASP A 248 -0.42 22.92 37.36
C ASP A 248 -0.28 23.86 36.16
N PHE A 249 0.91 24.47 35.97
CA PHE A 249 1.17 25.34 34.84
C PHE A 249 1.21 24.57 33.51
N ARG A 250 1.84 23.39 33.48
CA ARG A 250 1.94 22.56 32.27
C ARG A 250 0.60 21.95 31.89
N LEU A 251 -0.18 21.49 32.87
CA LEU A 251 -1.56 21.06 32.68
C LEU A 251 -2.44 22.21 32.21
N GLY A 252 -2.26 23.43 32.73
CA GLY A 252 -2.94 24.62 32.23
C GLY A 252 -2.62 24.92 30.76
N LEU A 253 -1.38 24.72 30.32
CA LEU A 253 -1.02 24.82 28.90
C LEU A 253 -1.64 23.70 28.06
N LEU A 254 -1.69 22.48 28.61
CA LEU A 254 -2.26 21.30 27.96
C LEU A 254 -3.78 21.41 27.79
N ALA A 255 -4.49 21.94 28.78
CA ALA A 255 -5.93 22.18 28.72
C ALA A 255 -6.32 23.15 27.58
N ASN A 256 -5.38 23.98 27.13
CA ASN A 256 -5.56 24.86 25.97
C ASN A 256 -5.16 24.21 24.63
N ALA A 257 -4.59 23.00 24.64
CA ALA A 257 -4.26 22.28 23.43
C ALA A 257 -5.54 21.86 22.69
N GLN A 258 -5.45 21.78 21.36
CA GLN A 258 -6.56 21.41 20.51
C GLN A 258 -6.15 20.21 19.66
N SER A 259 -7.07 19.26 19.50
CA SER A 259 -6.94 18.23 18.46
C SER A 259 -6.88 18.88 17.07
N THR A 260 -6.13 18.29 16.15
CA THR A 260 -6.19 18.75 14.76
C THR A 260 -7.44 18.21 14.09
N ARG A 261 -8.01 19.02 13.20
CA ARG A 261 -9.12 18.62 12.33
C ARG A 261 -8.86 19.12 10.93
N ASP A 262 -9.12 18.28 9.94
CA ASP A 262 -9.01 18.68 8.53
C ASP A 262 -10.14 18.05 7.70
N ARG A 263 -10.77 18.84 6.84
CA ARG A 263 -11.84 18.36 5.97
C ARG A 263 -11.23 17.83 4.68
N VAL A 264 -10.99 16.53 4.65
CA VAL A 264 -10.32 15.84 3.54
C VAL A 264 -11.21 15.65 2.30
N TYR A 265 -12.54 15.60 2.49
CA TYR A 265 -13.51 15.52 1.40
C TYR A 265 -14.71 16.42 1.67
N ALA A 266 -15.22 17.07 0.62
CA ALA A 266 -16.47 17.83 0.64
C ALA A 266 -17.28 17.53 -0.63
N GLN A 267 -18.55 17.19 -0.45
CA GLN A 267 -19.45 16.90 -1.55
C GLN A 267 -19.92 18.21 -2.22
N GLN A 268 -19.74 18.33 -3.54
CA GLN A 268 -19.95 19.58 -4.29
C GLN A 268 -21.41 20.06 -4.33
N ALA A 269 -22.36 19.13 -4.24
CA ALA A 269 -23.77 19.40 -4.02
C ALA A 269 -24.18 18.60 -2.80
N ALA A 270 -24.34 19.27 -1.65
CA ALA A 270 -24.85 18.68 -0.43
C ALA A 270 -26.34 18.32 -0.59
N ASP A 271 -26.66 17.42 -1.52
CA ASP A 271 -27.96 16.77 -1.56
C ASP A 271 -27.95 15.71 -0.45
N VAL A 272 -28.64 16.03 0.64
CA VAL A 272 -28.89 15.13 1.79
C VAL A 272 -29.33 13.73 1.33
N ALA A 273 -29.96 13.62 0.16
CA ALA A 273 -30.42 12.36 -0.41
C ALA A 273 -29.29 11.40 -0.83
N ILE A 274 -28.05 11.88 -1.02
CA ILE A 274 -26.91 11.05 -1.45
C ILE A 274 -26.00 10.81 -0.24
N PRO A 275 -26.15 9.66 0.46
CA PRO A 275 -25.33 9.35 1.63
C PRO A 275 -23.90 9.00 1.23
N LEU A 276 -22.96 9.30 2.13
CA LEU A 276 -21.58 8.82 2.04
C LEU A 276 -21.42 7.56 2.88
N ALA A 277 -20.81 6.53 2.30
CA ALA A 277 -20.42 5.32 3.03
C ALA A 277 -19.29 5.66 4.02
N GLY A 278 -19.38 5.14 5.24
CA GLY A 278 -18.31 5.26 6.24
C GLY A 278 -16.96 4.91 5.62
N CYS A 279 -15.98 5.80 5.80
CA CYS A 279 -14.70 5.63 5.14
C CYS A 279 -13.86 4.54 5.80
N VAL A 280 -12.88 4.02 5.06
CA VAL A 280 -11.88 3.06 5.54
C VAL A 280 -10.52 3.56 5.07
N THR A 281 -9.57 3.66 5.97
CA THR A 281 -8.16 3.88 5.62
C THR A 281 -7.48 2.57 5.34
N ILE A 282 -6.61 2.57 4.33
CA ILE A 282 -5.81 1.42 3.94
C ILE A 282 -4.37 1.91 3.79
N ARG A 283 -3.45 1.17 4.40
CA ARG A 283 -2.01 1.31 4.17
C ARG A 283 -1.53 0.03 3.52
N ASP A 284 -1.04 0.15 2.30
CA ASP A 284 -0.49 -0.95 1.54
C ASP A 284 0.89 -0.53 1.00
N PRO A 285 1.91 -1.40 1.05
CA PRO A 285 3.25 -1.04 0.58
C PRO A 285 3.30 -0.73 -0.92
N ASP A 286 2.39 -1.29 -1.73
CA ASP A 286 2.35 -1.10 -3.18
C ASP A 286 1.40 0.05 -3.59
N LEU A 287 0.35 0.32 -2.82
CA LEU A 287 -0.63 1.39 -3.10
C LEU A 287 -0.43 2.66 -2.27
N GLY A 288 0.35 2.58 -1.19
CA GLY A 288 0.57 3.65 -0.24
C GLY A 288 -0.53 3.76 0.82
N TYR A 289 -0.63 4.93 1.44
CA TYR A 289 -1.64 5.26 2.44
C TYR A 289 -2.75 6.09 1.82
N PHE A 290 -3.98 5.56 1.81
CA PHE A 290 -5.14 6.22 1.24
C PHE A 290 -6.42 5.93 2.00
N LEU A 291 -7.41 6.79 1.81
CA LEU A 291 -8.76 6.65 2.33
C LEU A 291 -9.71 6.24 1.20
N LEU A 292 -10.58 5.27 1.49
CA LEU A 292 -11.63 4.79 0.61
C LEU A 292 -13.00 5.07 1.24
N SER A 293 -13.89 5.69 0.49
CA SER A 293 -15.31 5.87 0.79
C SER A 293 -16.08 5.68 -0.52
N ALA A 294 -17.40 5.85 -0.50
CA ALA A 294 -18.21 5.78 -1.70
C ALA A 294 -19.51 6.57 -1.53
N THR A 295 -19.99 7.10 -2.63
CA THR A 295 -21.42 7.41 -2.81
C THR A 295 -22.12 6.16 -3.36
N PRO A 296 -23.47 6.13 -3.46
CA PRO A 296 -24.17 5.05 -4.15
C PRO A 296 -23.76 4.87 -5.63
N TYR A 297 -23.07 5.85 -6.21
CA TYR A 297 -22.76 5.91 -7.63
C TYR A 297 -21.28 5.78 -7.94
N GLU A 298 -20.40 6.31 -7.07
CA GLU A 298 -18.97 6.46 -7.34
C GLU A 298 -18.12 6.18 -6.10
N PRO A 299 -16.99 5.46 -6.25
CA PRO A 299 -16.00 5.33 -5.18
C PRO A 299 -15.24 6.65 -5.01
N ILE A 300 -14.89 6.95 -3.77
CA ILE A 300 -14.06 8.11 -3.38
C ILE A 300 -12.76 7.54 -2.82
N ALA A 301 -11.65 7.75 -3.53
CA ALA A 301 -10.32 7.36 -3.07
C ALA A 301 -9.43 8.60 -2.93
N LEU A 302 -8.91 8.84 -1.73
CA LEU A 302 -8.03 9.96 -1.41
C LEU A 302 -6.67 9.43 -0.97
N THR A 303 -5.64 9.61 -1.79
CA THR A 303 -4.26 9.18 -1.47
C THR A 303 -3.55 10.26 -0.67
N PHE A 304 -3.00 9.89 0.48
CA PHE A 304 -2.21 10.77 1.35
C PHE A 304 -0.71 10.56 1.16
N GLU A 305 -0.29 9.31 0.95
CA GLU A 305 1.11 8.93 0.73
C GLU A 305 1.16 7.91 -0.41
N THR A 306 2.01 8.15 -1.42
CA THR A 306 2.30 7.18 -2.49
C THR A 306 3.63 6.49 -2.16
N PRO A 307 3.82 5.20 -2.51
CA PRO A 307 5.09 4.53 -2.29
C PRO A 307 6.24 5.29 -2.96
N ASP A 308 7.37 5.39 -2.26
CA ASP A 308 8.59 5.96 -2.83
C ASP A 308 9.16 5.00 -3.88
N ASP A 309 8.88 5.26 -5.17
CA ASP A 309 9.57 4.67 -6.32
C ASP A 309 11.00 5.24 -6.47
N GLU A 310 11.73 5.48 -5.37
CA GLU A 310 13.16 5.78 -5.49
C GLU A 310 13.91 4.47 -5.73
N PRO A 311 14.41 4.20 -6.97
CA PRO A 311 15.32 3.10 -7.13
C PRO A 311 16.52 3.39 -6.24
N VAL A 312 16.77 2.52 -5.26
CA VAL A 312 17.99 2.55 -4.47
C VAL A 312 19.15 2.50 -5.45
N THR A 313 19.68 3.67 -5.78
CA THR A 313 20.90 3.79 -6.55
C THR A 313 21.99 3.32 -5.62
N VAL A 314 22.29 2.02 -5.69
CA VAL A 314 23.50 1.48 -5.09
C VAL A 314 24.63 2.28 -5.69
N ARG A 315 25.15 3.26 -4.94
CA ARG A 315 26.36 3.98 -5.28
C ARG A 315 27.48 2.94 -5.28
N GLN A 316 27.74 2.36 -6.44
CA GLN A 316 28.96 1.63 -6.67
C GLN A 316 30.07 2.69 -6.73
N ASP A 317 30.80 2.82 -5.64
CA ASP A 317 32.06 3.57 -5.58
C ASP A 317 33.08 2.90 -6.53
N SER A 318 32.93 3.14 -7.83
CA SER A 318 33.91 2.82 -8.84
C SER A 318 34.55 4.13 -9.32
N PRO A 319 35.89 4.24 -9.40
CA PRO A 319 36.57 5.50 -9.71
C PRO A 319 36.60 5.80 -11.21
N VAL A 320 35.57 5.41 -11.94
CA VAL A 320 35.39 5.75 -13.35
C VAL A 320 34.23 6.72 -13.41
N HIS A 321 34.54 7.99 -13.63
CA HIS A 321 33.55 9.01 -13.95
C HIS A 321 32.98 8.70 -15.34
N GLU A 322 32.11 7.69 -15.41
CA GLU A 322 31.15 7.59 -16.50
C GLU A 322 30.30 8.84 -16.40
N ARG A 323 30.39 9.68 -17.43
CA ARG A 323 29.52 10.84 -17.59
C ARG A 323 28.11 10.26 -17.64
N GLU A 324 27.41 10.28 -16.51
CA GLU A 324 26.02 9.91 -16.40
C GLU A 324 25.28 10.71 -17.47
N VAL A 325 24.94 10.03 -18.57
CA VAL A 325 23.93 10.53 -19.48
C VAL A 325 22.68 10.42 -18.65
N SER A 326 22.31 11.51 -17.98
CA SER A 326 20.99 11.70 -17.41
C SER A 326 20.01 11.41 -18.54
N MET A 327 19.53 10.16 -18.57
CA MET A 327 18.34 9.77 -19.28
C MET A 327 17.21 10.39 -18.48
N ALA A 328 17.05 11.72 -18.62
CA ALA A 328 15.87 12.40 -18.12
C ALA A 328 14.68 11.58 -18.63
N PRO A 329 13.82 11.06 -17.74
CA PRO A 329 12.62 10.36 -18.16
C PRO A 329 11.94 11.25 -19.20
N LEU A 330 11.58 10.67 -20.34
CA LEU A 330 10.71 11.40 -21.26
C LEU A 330 9.50 11.81 -20.43
N ASP A 331 9.20 13.11 -20.35
CA ASP A 331 8.04 13.62 -19.62
C ASP A 331 6.76 12.94 -20.17
N PHE A 332 6.42 11.80 -19.60
CA PHE A 332 5.23 11.07 -19.96
C PHE A 332 4.03 11.78 -19.32
N TYR A 333 2.94 11.75 -20.07
CA TYR A 333 1.70 12.46 -19.79
C TYR A 333 1.10 12.02 -18.45
N GLU A 334 0.61 12.96 -17.64
CA GLU A 334 -0.21 12.66 -16.45
C GLU A 334 -1.40 11.77 -16.88
N PRO A 335 -1.55 10.56 -16.33
CA PRO A 335 -2.61 9.64 -16.73
C PRO A 335 -3.98 10.33 -16.77
N ARG A 336 -4.72 10.15 -17.87
CA ARG A 336 -6.07 10.72 -17.98
C ARG A 336 -6.95 10.13 -16.89
N PRO A 337 -7.70 10.94 -16.13
CA PRO A 337 -8.74 10.39 -15.27
C PRO A 337 -9.77 9.68 -16.15
N VAL A 338 -10.18 8.49 -15.71
CA VAL A 338 -11.21 7.68 -16.39
C VAL A 338 -12.50 8.51 -16.46
N TYR A 339 -13.13 8.55 -17.63
CA TYR A 339 -14.40 9.24 -17.79
C TYR A 339 -15.52 8.41 -17.18
N TYR A 340 -16.22 8.98 -16.21
CA TYR A 340 -17.48 8.47 -15.69
C TYR A 340 -18.61 9.40 -16.14
N PRO A 341 -19.67 8.86 -16.76
CA PRO A 341 -20.85 9.67 -17.07
C PRO A 341 -21.54 10.09 -15.77
N PRO A 342 -22.05 11.33 -15.66
CA PRO A 342 -22.83 11.76 -14.51
C PRO A 342 -23.96 10.79 -14.18
N HIS A 343 -24.09 10.41 -12.90
CA HIS A 343 -25.09 9.45 -12.41
C HIS A 343 -26.54 9.87 -12.71
N THR A 344 -26.80 11.16 -12.89
CA THR A 344 -28.12 11.70 -13.29
C THR A 344 -28.65 11.05 -14.58
N PHE A 345 -27.78 10.55 -15.47
CA PHE A 345 -28.20 9.83 -16.67
C PHE A 345 -28.72 8.41 -16.38
N SER A 346 -28.34 7.82 -15.25
CA SER A 346 -28.77 6.49 -14.81
C SER A 346 -29.95 6.51 -13.84
N GLU A 347 -30.25 7.66 -13.24
CA GLU A 347 -31.37 7.81 -12.30
C GLU A 347 -32.73 7.65 -13.01
N SER A 348 -33.63 6.88 -12.41
CA SER A 348 -35.02 6.80 -12.85
C SER A 348 -35.80 8.02 -12.36
N SER A 349 -36.70 8.55 -13.20
CA SER A 349 -37.60 9.64 -12.80
C SER A 349 -38.41 9.26 -11.55
N ALA A 350 -38.63 10.21 -10.65
CA ALA A 350 -39.47 10.11 -9.46
C ALA A 350 -40.97 10.27 -9.78
N LEU A 351 -41.33 10.66 -11.01
CA LEU A 351 -42.72 10.78 -11.45
C LEU A 351 -43.56 9.49 -11.32
N PRO A 352 -43.07 8.29 -11.68
CA PRO A 352 -43.81 7.05 -11.49
C PRO A 352 -44.15 6.81 -10.02
N GLU A 353 -43.22 7.09 -9.11
CA GLU A 353 -43.44 6.95 -7.67
C GLU A 353 -44.45 7.97 -7.14
N LEU A 354 -44.34 9.24 -7.58
CA LEU A 354 -45.34 10.26 -7.29
C LEU A 354 -46.74 9.81 -7.76
N LEU A 355 -46.81 9.20 -8.94
CA LEU A 355 -48.04 8.71 -9.54
C LEU A 355 -48.59 7.48 -8.78
N GLU A 356 -47.74 6.56 -8.33
CA GLU A 356 -48.15 5.46 -7.45
C GLU A 356 -48.67 5.98 -6.10
N ARG A 357 -47.99 6.95 -5.48
CA ARG A 357 -48.43 7.59 -4.25
C ARG A 357 -49.79 8.27 -4.43
N LEU A 358 -50.02 8.93 -5.56
CA LEU A 358 -51.32 9.53 -5.87
C LEU A 358 -52.41 8.46 -6.07
N ARG A 359 -52.07 7.29 -6.66
CA ARG A 359 -52.97 6.14 -6.83
C ARG A 359 -53.30 5.40 -5.52
N THR A 360 -52.40 5.39 -4.54
CA THR A 360 -52.62 4.74 -3.23
C THR A 360 -53.19 5.68 -2.18
N SER A 361 -53.02 7.00 -2.36
CA SER A 361 -53.57 8.02 -1.47
C SER A 361 -55.09 8.20 -1.60
N ARG A 362 -55.64 9.05 -0.74
CA ARG A 362 -57.02 9.58 -0.81
C ARG A 362 -57.40 10.22 -2.16
N HIS A 363 -56.42 10.50 -3.02
CA HIS A 363 -56.62 11.10 -4.34
C HIS A 363 -56.79 10.07 -5.48
N LYS A 364 -56.83 8.76 -5.18
CA LYS A 364 -56.99 7.66 -6.15
C LYS A 364 -58.11 7.88 -7.17
N THR A 365 -59.26 8.38 -6.73
CA THR A 365 -60.43 8.63 -7.58
C THR A 365 -60.22 9.79 -8.55
N ILE A 366 -59.34 10.74 -8.22
CA ILE A 366 -59.08 11.94 -9.03
C ILE A 366 -58.07 11.61 -10.14
N VAL A 367 -57.07 10.76 -9.87
CA VAL A 367 -56.02 10.38 -10.82
C VAL A 367 -56.59 9.67 -12.06
N ASN A 368 -57.67 8.91 -11.89
CA ASN A 368 -58.30 8.14 -12.96
C ASN A 368 -59.50 8.86 -13.61
N GLN A 369 -59.84 10.08 -13.15
CA GLN A 369 -60.93 10.88 -13.70
C GLN A 369 -60.44 11.87 -14.74
N GLU A 370 -61.33 12.29 -15.63
CA GLU A 370 -61.06 13.40 -16.55
C GLU A 370 -60.65 14.66 -15.78
N VAL A 371 -59.66 15.38 -16.32
CA VAL A 371 -59.05 16.54 -15.68
C VAL A 371 -60.08 17.65 -15.50
N LYS A 372 -60.55 17.84 -14.27
CA LYS A 372 -61.37 18.99 -13.88
C LYS A 372 -60.46 20.07 -13.29
N LEU A 373 -60.67 21.32 -13.71
CA LEU A 373 -59.97 22.48 -13.14
C LEU A 373 -60.45 22.70 -11.69
N SER A 374 -59.78 22.04 -10.75
CA SER A 374 -59.99 22.17 -9.32
C SER A 374 -58.69 22.59 -8.62
N PRO A 375 -58.75 23.28 -7.47
CA PRO A 375 -57.54 23.66 -6.72
C PRO A 375 -56.64 22.46 -6.38
N LEU A 376 -57.24 21.30 -6.12
CA LEU A 376 -56.53 20.07 -5.83
C LEU A 376 -55.83 19.49 -7.06
N THR A 377 -56.49 19.51 -8.22
CA THR A 377 -55.90 19.08 -9.49
C THR A 377 -54.73 19.98 -9.88
N LEU A 378 -54.85 21.30 -9.68
CA LEU A 378 -53.75 22.24 -9.87
C LEU A 378 -52.57 21.95 -8.94
N ALA A 379 -52.81 21.67 -7.65
CA ALA A 379 -51.75 21.31 -6.71
C ALA A 379 -50.97 20.05 -7.15
N ILE A 380 -51.68 19.02 -7.62
CA ILE A 380 -51.05 17.79 -8.17
C ILE A 380 -50.17 18.13 -9.38
N PHE A 381 -50.66 18.96 -10.31
CA PHE A 381 -49.85 19.39 -11.46
C PHE A 381 -48.68 20.27 -11.05
N THR A 382 -48.82 21.12 -10.04
CA THR A 382 -47.71 21.92 -9.50
C THR A 382 -46.64 21.03 -8.89
N ASP A 383 -47.01 20.00 -8.12
CA ASP A 383 -46.06 19.07 -7.54
C ASP A 383 -45.37 18.22 -8.62
N ALA A 384 -46.11 17.73 -9.61
CA ALA A 384 -45.52 17.04 -10.76
C ALA A 384 -44.59 17.95 -11.58
N HIS A 385 -44.95 19.22 -11.76
CA HIS A 385 -44.10 20.21 -12.43
C HIS A 385 -42.83 20.49 -11.63
N LYS A 386 -42.89 20.58 -10.30
CA LYS A 386 -41.70 20.76 -9.47
C LYS A 386 -40.71 19.61 -9.66
N VAL A 387 -41.19 18.37 -9.61
CA VAL A 387 -40.38 17.17 -9.84
C VAL A 387 -39.75 17.19 -11.25
N LEU A 388 -40.57 17.41 -12.29
CA LEU A 388 -40.08 17.49 -13.67
C LEU A 388 -39.07 18.62 -13.90
N SER A 389 -39.34 19.80 -13.33
CA SER A 389 -38.47 20.97 -13.47
C SER A 389 -37.13 20.72 -12.82
N ASP A 390 -37.10 20.07 -11.66
CA ASP A 390 -35.88 19.73 -10.95
C ASP A 390 -35.09 18.64 -11.69
N GLU A 391 -35.74 17.54 -12.10
CA GLU A 391 -35.12 16.49 -12.91
C GLU A 391 -34.54 17.03 -14.23
N THR A 392 -35.30 17.85 -14.96
CA THR A 392 -34.86 18.46 -16.22
C THR A 392 -33.70 19.42 -15.99
N TYR A 393 -33.70 20.16 -14.88
CA TYR A 393 -32.60 21.04 -14.51
C TYR A 393 -31.32 20.25 -14.23
N ARG A 394 -31.39 19.19 -13.40
CA ARG A 394 -30.25 18.31 -13.10
C ARG A 394 -29.68 17.66 -14.37
N LEU A 395 -30.55 17.11 -15.22
CA LEU A 395 -30.14 16.53 -16.51
C LEU A 395 -29.51 17.58 -17.44
N GLY A 396 -30.03 18.81 -17.44
CA GLY A 396 -29.46 19.93 -18.19
C GLY A 396 -28.04 20.29 -17.73
N VAL A 397 -27.81 20.30 -16.41
CA VAL A 397 -26.48 20.53 -15.82
C VAL A 397 -25.51 19.40 -16.19
N ALA A 398 -25.92 18.14 -16.02
CA ALA A 398 -25.13 16.97 -16.40
C ALA A 398 -24.78 16.96 -17.90
N ALA A 399 -25.75 17.27 -18.77
CA ALA A 399 -25.49 17.38 -20.20
C ALA A 399 -24.49 18.49 -20.53
N ALA A 400 -24.60 19.65 -19.88
CA ALA A 400 -23.66 20.75 -20.06
C ALA A 400 -22.24 20.35 -19.63
N GLU A 401 -22.09 19.56 -18.58
CA GLU A 401 -20.80 19.02 -18.14
C GLU A 401 -20.18 18.10 -19.20
N VAL A 402 -20.96 17.20 -19.79
CA VAL A 402 -20.49 16.33 -20.89
C VAL A 402 -20.01 17.16 -22.08
N PHE A 403 -20.73 18.22 -22.46
CA PHE A 403 -20.29 19.11 -23.53
C PHE A 403 -18.95 19.80 -23.22
N ARG A 404 -18.78 20.34 -22.00
CA ARG A 404 -17.51 20.92 -21.56
C ARG A 404 -16.38 19.89 -21.59
N ARG A 405 -16.65 18.66 -21.18
CA ARG A 405 -15.66 17.57 -21.20
C ARG A 405 -15.27 17.20 -22.64
N CYS A 406 -16.21 17.17 -23.57
CA CYS A 406 -15.91 16.97 -24.99
C CYS A 406 -15.01 18.08 -25.55
N GLU A 407 -15.22 19.34 -25.16
CA GLU A 407 -14.35 20.45 -25.55
C GLU A 407 -12.94 20.31 -24.98
N LEU A 408 -12.82 19.94 -23.70
CA LEU A 408 -11.52 19.65 -23.06
C LEU A 408 -10.80 18.49 -23.76
N LEU A 409 -11.48 17.39 -24.05
CA LEU A 409 -10.92 16.23 -24.76
C LEU A 409 -10.39 16.61 -26.15
N GLN A 410 -11.07 17.52 -26.86
CA GLN A 410 -10.56 18.03 -28.13
C GLN A 410 -9.30 18.87 -27.96
N ALA A 411 -9.22 19.70 -26.91
CA ALA A 411 -8.04 20.50 -26.60
C ALA A 411 -6.84 19.60 -26.22
N GLU A 412 -7.06 18.63 -25.34
CA GLU A 412 -6.08 17.63 -24.92
C GLU A 412 -5.58 16.79 -26.10
N LEU A 413 -6.47 16.32 -26.98
CA LEU A 413 -6.06 15.56 -28.18
C LEU A 413 -5.15 16.39 -29.10
N ARG A 414 -5.46 17.68 -29.29
CA ARG A 414 -4.58 18.57 -30.06
C ARG A 414 -3.21 18.73 -29.40
N GLN A 415 -3.16 18.80 -28.08
CA GLN A 415 -1.90 18.84 -27.33
C GLN A 415 -1.12 17.53 -27.46
N GLN A 416 -1.77 16.37 -27.40
CA GLN A 416 -1.15 15.07 -27.60
C GLN A 416 -0.54 14.94 -29.00
N VAL A 417 -1.26 15.38 -30.04
CA VAL A 417 -0.74 15.39 -31.41
C VAL A 417 0.49 16.30 -31.54
N ARG A 418 0.48 17.47 -30.90
CA ARG A 418 1.65 18.37 -30.87
C ARG A 418 2.86 17.71 -30.20
N LYS A 419 2.68 17.16 -28.99
CA LYS A 419 3.77 16.47 -28.26
C LYS A 419 4.28 15.23 -29.01
N ALA A 420 3.39 14.45 -29.64
CA ALA A 420 3.79 13.31 -30.45
C ALA A 420 4.66 13.74 -31.66
N ASN A 421 4.32 14.87 -32.29
CA ASN A 421 5.16 15.44 -33.34
C ASN A 421 6.51 15.96 -32.80
N GLU A 422 6.55 16.51 -31.59
CA GLU A 422 7.81 16.90 -30.94
C GLU A 422 8.70 15.70 -30.64
N VAL A 423 8.13 14.61 -30.10
CA VAL A 423 8.85 13.36 -29.83
C VAL A 423 9.36 12.76 -31.14
N LYS A 424 8.52 12.74 -32.19
CA LYS A 424 8.96 12.33 -33.52
C LYS A 424 10.13 13.20 -33.99
N GLY A 425 10.06 14.52 -33.84
CA GLY A 425 11.16 15.42 -34.15
C GLY A 425 12.45 15.11 -33.38
N LYS A 426 12.35 14.82 -32.07
CA LYS A 426 13.49 14.37 -31.25
C LYS A 426 14.05 13.04 -31.76
N ILE A 427 13.20 12.07 -32.08
CA ILE A 427 13.62 10.78 -32.64
C ILE A 427 14.30 10.98 -33.99
N ASP A 428 13.76 11.82 -34.88
CA ASP A 428 14.33 12.14 -36.18
C ASP A 428 15.70 12.82 -36.02
N THR A 429 15.88 13.69 -35.02
CA THR A 429 17.19 14.29 -34.71
C THR A 429 18.22 13.29 -34.18
N ILE A 430 17.78 12.32 -33.37
CA ILE A 430 18.63 11.23 -32.85
C ILE A 430 18.98 10.24 -33.94
N ASN A 431 18.04 9.95 -34.85
CA ASN A 431 18.26 9.09 -36.01
C ASN A 431 19.09 9.76 -37.12
N GLY A 432 19.49 11.02 -36.94
CA GLY A 432 20.39 11.73 -37.85
C GLY A 432 19.76 12.11 -39.19
N SER A 433 18.43 12.01 -39.36
CA SER A 433 17.74 12.20 -40.64
C SER A 433 17.81 13.63 -41.20
N HIS A 434 18.36 14.58 -40.44
CA HIS A 434 18.58 15.97 -40.83
C HIS A 434 20.06 16.37 -41.02
N ARG A 435 21.02 15.43 -40.96
CA ARG A 435 22.45 15.73 -41.17
C ARG A 435 22.82 15.60 -42.65
N GLU A 436 23.58 16.57 -43.18
CA GLU A 436 23.96 16.70 -44.61
C GLU A 436 24.60 15.43 -45.22
N ASN A 437 25.16 14.54 -44.41
CA ASN A 437 25.88 13.35 -44.88
C ASN A 437 25.02 12.09 -45.03
N ASN A 438 23.75 12.08 -44.61
CA ASN A 438 22.85 10.90 -44.69
C ASN A 438 23.48 9.58 -44.17
N GLU A 439 24.47 9.65 -43.28
CA GLU A 439 25.10 8.47 -42.70
C GLU A 439 24.27 8.04 -41.48
N PRO A 440 23.78 6.78 -41.41
CA PRO A 440 22.99 6.33 -40.28
C PRO A 440 23.85 6.30 -39.00
N ASP A 441 23.34 6.83 -37.90
CA ASP A 441 24.09 6.95 -36.63
C ASP A 441 24.64 5.58 -36.14
N ASN A 442 24.01 4.46 -36.49
CA ASN A 442 24.55 3.11 -36.27
C ASN A 442 25.94 2.91 -36.87
N ALA A 443 26.19 3.38 -38.10
CA ALA A 443 27.50 3.27 -38.74
C ALA A 443 28.56 4.11 -38.00
N MET A 444 28.17 5.28 -37.48
CA MET A 444 29.05 6.11 -36.65
C MET A 444 29.36 5.43 -35.31
N TYR A 445 28.36 4.85 -34.64
CA TYR A 445 28.55 4.12 -33.39
C TYR A 445 29.42 2.88 -33.59
N GLU A 446 29.16 2.09 -34.61
CA GLU A 446 30.00 0.93 -34.98
C GLU A 446 31.44 1.35 -35.26
N ARG A 447 31.66 2.46 -35.97
CA ARG A 447 32.99 3.01 -36.19
C ARG A 447 33.67 3.38 -34.87
N ARG A 448 32.99 4.11 -33.98
CA ARG A 448 33.53 4.49 -32.66
C ARG A 448 33.87 3.26 -31.81
N ILE A 449 33.02 2.23 -31.84
CA ILE A 449 33.24 0.96 -31.12
C ILE A 449 34.46 0.23 -31.70
N ASN A 450 34.58 0.17 -33.03
CA ASN A 450 35.72 -0.47 -33.69
C ASN A 450 37.03 0.25 -33.37
N GLU A 451 37.04 1.57 -33.40
CA GLU A 451 38.20 2.39 -33.00
C GLU A 451 38.57 2.17 -31.51
N ALA A 452 37.57 1.97 -30.64
CA ALA A 452 37.79 1.64 -29.23
C ALA A 452 38.38 0.23 -29.04
N LYS A 453 37.85 -0.77 -29.75
CA LYS A 453 38.37 -2.16 -29.75
C LYS A 453 39.82 -2.21 -30.24
N GLU A 454 40.13 -1.53 -31.34
CA GLU A 454 41.49 -1.46 -31.88
C GLU A 454 42.45 -0.78 -30.89
N ARG A 455 41.99 0.28 -30.20
CA ARG A 455 42.76 0.94 -29.16
C ARG A 455 43.02 0.02 -27.97
N GLN A 456 42.01 -0.75 -27.54
CA GLN A 456 42.14 -1.71 -26.45
C GLN A 456 43.13 -2.82 -26.80
N GLU A 457 43.03 -3.42 -27.99
CA GLU A 457 43.96 -4.45 -28.45
C GLU A 457 45.40 -3.94 -28.48
N ARG A 458 45.60 -2.70 -28.96
CA ARG A 458 46.91 -2.04 -28.96
C ARG A 458 47.48 -1.84 -27.54
N LEU A 459 46.64 -1.49 -26.58
CA LEU A 459 47.03 -1.32 -25.18
C LEU A 459 47.35 -2.65 -24.52
N THR A 460 46.56 -3.69 -24.77
CA THR A 460 46.81 -5.05 -24.25
C THR A 460 48.15 -5.59 -24.75
N ARG A 461 48.44 -5.45 -26.06
CA ARG A 461 49.76 -5.83 -26.62
C ARG A 461 50.90 -5.08 -25.93
N ARG A 462 50.77 -3.77 -25.70
CA ARG A 462 51.77 -3.00 -24.94
C ARG A 462 51.94 -3.49 -23.51
N MET A 463 50.85 -3.84 -22.82
CA MET A 463 50.91 -4.39 -21.47
C MET A 463 51.63 -5.75 -21.46
N GLU A 464 51.34 -6.62 -22.41
CA GLU A 464 52.05 -7.90 -22.55
C GLU A 464 53.53 -7.72 -22.83
N ASP A 465 53.90 -6.78 -23.70
CA ASP A 465 55.29 -6.47 -24.00
C ASP A 465 56.02 -5.89 -22.78
N LEU A 466 55.37 -5.01 -22.01
CA LEU A 466 55.89 -4.54 -20.74
C LEU A 466 56.03 -5.68 -19.74
N ARG A 467 55.04 -6.57 -19.62
CA ARG A 467 55.10 -7.75 -18.74
C ARG A 467 56.26 -8.67 -19.13
N LYS A 468 56.46 -8.93 -20.43
CA LYS A 468 57.61 -9.70 -20.96
C LYS A 468 58.94 -9.02 -20.66
N THR A 469 58.98 -7.69 -20.69
CA THR A 469 60.21 -6.93 -20.41
C THR A 469 60.53 -6.96 -18.92
N VAL A 470 59.54 -6.74 -18.05
CA VAL A 470 59.68 -6.83 -16.58
C VAL A 470 60.06 -8.25 -16.15
N SER A 471 59.46 -9.28 -16.75
CA SER A 471 59.82 -10.67 -16.46
C SER A 471 61.25 -11.02 -16.87
N LYS A 472 61.78 -10.41 -17.94
CA LYS A 472 63.19 -10.60 -18.37
C LYS A 472 64.19 -9.90 -17.44
N THR A 473 63.81 -8.79 -16.82
CA THR A 473 64.69 -8.01 -15.93
C THR A 473 64.72 -8.56 -14.49
N THR A 474 63.81 -9.48 -14.15
CA THR A 474 63.76 -10.09 -12.81
C THR A 474 64.58 -11.38 -12.78
N TRP A 475 65.80 -11.33 -12.24
CA TRP A 475 66.75 -12.46 -12.19
C TRP A 475 66.43 -13.44 -11.05
N ARG A 476 65.13 -13.70 -10.81
CA ARG A 476 64.66 -14.59 -9.76
C ARG A 476 64.41 -15.97 -10.38
N ASP A 477 64.95 -17.02 -9.77
CA ASP A 477 64.75 -18.40 -10.26
C ASP A 477 63.25 -18.72 -10.38
N LEU A 478 62.88 -19.33 -11.52
CA LEU A 478 61.49 -19.66 -11.86
C LEU A 478 60.81 -20.40 -10.70
N SER A 479 59.69 -19.86 -10.23
CA SER A 479 58.89 -20.46 -9.17
C SER A 479 58.35 -21.83 -9.60
N ALA A 480 58.06 -22.72 -8.67
CA ALA A 480 57.45 -24.03 -8.97
C ALA A 480 56.16 -23.89 -9.80
N LYS A 481 55.38 -22.82 -9.56
CA LYS A 481 54.18 -22.49 -10.36
C LYS A 481 54.52 -22.03 -11.78
N GLU A 482 55.60 -21.28 -11.96
CA GLU A 482 56.05 -20.82 -13.27
C GLU A 482 56.65 -21.98 -14.07
N ARG A 483 57.38 -22.90 -13.43
CA ARG A 483 57.84 -24.13 -14.08
C ARG A 483 56.67 -24.99 -14.52
N ALA A 484 55.67 -25.18 -13.66
CA ALA A 484 54.43 -25.88 -14.01
C ALA A 484 53.70 -25.19 -15.18
N PHE A 485 53.61 -23.86 -15.18
CA PHE A 485 53.01 -23.11 -16.29
C PHE A 485 53.83 -23.24 -17.58
N VAL A 486 55.16 -23.18 -17.52
CA VAL A 486 56.02 -23.40 -18.70
C VAL A 486 55.88 -24.84 -19.22
N GLU A 487 55.73 -25.83 -18.34
CA GLU A 487 55.44 -27.21 -18.74
C GLU A 487 54.05 -27.34 -19.36
N GLU A 488 53.04 -26.66 -18.82
CA GLU A 488 51.69 -26.61 -19.38
C GLU A 488 51.68 -25.93 -20.76
N VAL A 489 52.36 -24.79 -20.92
CA VAL A 489 52.48 -24.08 -22.20
C VAL A 489 53.24 -24.95 -23.21
N LYS A 490 54.32 -25.63 -22.81
CA LYS A 490 55.04 -26.58 -23.68
C LYS A 490 54.19 -27.79 -24.03
N ALA A 491 53.39 -28.31 -23.11
CA ALA A 491 52.46 -29.41 -23.36
C ALA A 491 51.34 -28.96 -24.32
N MET A 492 50.84 -27.74 -24.17
CA MET A 492 49.85 -27.13 -25.06
C MET A 492 50.44 -26.90 -26.45
N GLU A 493 51.63 -26.32 -26.53
CA GLU A 493 52.39 -26.15 -27.78
C GLU A 493 52.63 -27.49 -28.47
N ALA A 494 53.08 -28.52 -27.75
CA ALA A 494 53.26 -29.86 -28.31
C ALA A 494 51.92 -30.51 -28.76
N SER A 495 50.81 -30.18 -28.11
CA SER A 495 49.48 -30.67 -28.50
C SER A 495 48.96 -30.01 -29.79
N VAL A 496 49.32 -28.74 -30.02
CA VAL A 496 48.86 -27.93 -31.16
C VAL A 496 49.81 -28.05 -32.37
N SER A 497 51.13 -28.04 -32.13
CA SER A 497 52.18 -28.01 -33.17
C SER A 497 52.79 -29.38 -33.48
N GLY A 498 52.51 -30.42 -32.67
CA GLY A 498 53.10 -31.76 -32.81
C GLY A 498 54.53 -31.89 -32.24
N PRO A 499 55.02 -33.12 -31.98
CA PRO A 499 56.37 -33.33 -31.41
C PRO A 499 57.47 -33.02 -32.45
N PRO A 500 58.63 -32.46 -32.01
CA PRO A 500 59.74 -32.14 -32.89
C PRO A 500 60.37 -33.40 -33.52
N PRO A 501 60.93 -33.33 -34.74
CA PRO A 501 61.48 -34.49 -35.44
C PRO A 501 62.72 -35.03 -34.69
N GLY A 502 62.64 -36.26 -34.17
CA GLY A 502 63.77 -36.97 -33.55
C GLY A 502 63.58 -37.50 -32.14
N ALA A 503 62.40 -37.34 -31.51
CA ALA A 503 62.11 -37.93 -30.19
C ALA A 503 61.27 -39.21 -30.31
N GLU A 504 61.83 -40.37 -29.94
CA GLU A 504 61.11 -41.64 -29.92
C GLU A 504 60.01 -41.71 -28.86
N ALA A 505 58.91 -42.36 -29.24
CA ALA A 505 57.63 -42.32 -28.55
C ALA A 505 57.56 -43.26 -27.34
N GLY A 506 57.64 -42.69 -26.13
CA GLY A 506 57.22 -43.36 -24.90
C GLY A 506 55.71 -43.63 -24.87
N SER A 507 55.34 -44.88 -24.68
CA SER A 507 53.95 -45.39 -24.65
C SER A 507 53.23 -45.04 -23.34
N SER A 508 52.48 -43.93 -23.29
CA SER A 508 51.23 -43.77 -22.49
C SER A 508 50.59 -42.37 -22.67
N ARG A 509 49.52 -42.28 -23.47
CA ARG A 509 48.40 -41.29 -23.51
C ARG A 509 47.88 -41.11 -24.95
N ASN A 510 46.95 -41.99 -25.33
CA ASN A 510 46.40 -42.11 -26.69
C ASN A 510 45.23 -41.14 -27.03
N GLN A 511 45.09 -39.99 -26.35
CA GLN A 511 44.08 -38.96 -26.74
C GLN A 511 44.69 -37.60 -27.09
N ALA A 512 45.82 -37.21 -26.50
CA ALA A 512 46.51 -35.93 -26.83
C ALA A 512 47.24 -35.96 -28.18
N LYS A 513 47.42 -37.13 -28.80
CA LYS A 513 48.05 -37.30 -30.12
C LYS A 513 47.13 -36.97 -31.32
N GLN A 514 46.01 -36.27 -31.13
CA GLN A 514 45.04 -36.01 -32.21
C GLN A 514 44.59 -34.55 -32.41
N VAL A 515 45.01 -33.55 -31.63
CA VAL A 515 44.59 -32.15 -31.93
C VAL A 515 45.35 -31.58 -33.12
N TRP A 516 46.68 -31.69 -33.14
CA TRP A 516 47.48 -31.29 -34.30
C TRP A 516 47.08 -32.05 -35.58
N ARG A 517 46.80 -33.37 -35.48
CA ARG A 517 46.31 -34.17 -36.63
C ARG A 517 44.94 -33.72 -37.10
N ARG A 518 44.01 -33.42 -36.19
CA ARG A 518 42.71 -32.83 -36.55
C ARG A 518 42.89 -31.46 -37.18
N LEU A 519 43.84 -30.65 -36.72
CA LEU A 519 44.13 -29.35 -37.33
C LEU A 519 44.73 -29.51 -38.74
N GLU A 520 45.58 -30.51 -38.95
CA GLU A 520 46.07 -30.90 -40.28
C GLU A 520 44.97 -31.43 -41.19
N GLU A 521 44.10 -32.30 -40.68
CA GLU A 521 42.91 -32.80 -41.38
C GLU A 521 41.94 -31.66 -41.72
N VAL A 522 41.69 -30.73 -40.79
CA VAL A 522 40.85 -29.55 -41.04
C VAL A 522 41.49 -28.62 -42.04
N LYS A 523 42.81 -28.40 -42.01
CA LYS A 523 43.50 -27.62 -43.04
C LYS A 523 43.43 -28.31 -44.40
N ARG A 524 43.57 -29.63 -44.45
CA ARG A 524 43.41 -30.42 -45.68
C ARG A 524 41.98 -30.34 -46.19
N LEU A 525 40.98 -30.54 -45.33
CA LEU A 525 39.56 -30.41 -45.66
C LEU A 525 39.20 -28.99 -46.07
N GLN A 526 39.77 -27.96 -45.45
CA GLN A 526 39.59 -26.57 -45.85
C GLN A 526 40.17 -26.36 -47.25
N ALA A 527 41.37 -26.87 -47.54
CA ALA A 527 41.96 -26.76 -48.87
C ALA A 527 41.16 -27.55 -49.91
N GLU A 528 40.68 -28.75 -49.58
CA GLU A 528 39.80 -29.57 -50.43
C GLU A 528 38.45 -28.88 -50.66
N LEU A 529 37.79 -28.35 -49.63
CA LEU A 529 36.51 -27.65 -49.74
C LEU A 529 36.63 -26.30 -50.43
N VAL A 530 37.73 -25.57 -50.26
CA VAL A 530 37.99 -24.34 -51.01
C VAL A 530 38.24 -24.68 -52.48
N ALA A 531 39.02 -25.72 -52.76
CA ALA A 531 39.23 -26.21 -54.13
C ALA A 531 37.92 -26.74 -54.75
N GLU A 532 37.07 -27.42 -53.99
CA GLU A 532 35.77 -27.92 -54.43
C GLU A 532 34.75 -26.79 -54.60
N ALA A 533 34.75 -25.77 -53.73
CA ALA A 533 33.93 -24.57 -53.87
C ALA A 533 34.38 -23.71 -55.05
N GLU A 534 35.68 -23.59 -55.29
CA GLU A 534 36.22 -22.94 -56.50
C GLU A 534 35.92 -23.77 -57.75
N ALA A 535 36.03 -25.10 -57.70
CA ALA A 535 35.64 -25.99 -58.79
C ALA A 535 34.14 -25.95 -59.07
N LEU A 536 33.27 -25.89 -58.05
CA LEU A 536 31.83 -25.72 -58.17
C LEU A 536 31.48 -24.34 -58.73
N LYS A 537 32.16 -23.28 -58.28
CA LYS A 537 31.99 -21.92 -58.81
C LYS A 537 32.42 -21.82 -60.29
N ASN A 538 33.47 -22.53 -60.67
CA ASN A 538 33.99 -22.59 -62.05
C ASN A 538 33.17 -23.54 -62.95
N ALA A 539 32.65 -24.65 -62.40
CA ALA A 539 31.73 -25.57 -63.10
C ALA A 539 30.31 -25.00 -63.24
N SER A 540 29.86 -24.17 -62.29
CA SER A 540 28.64 -23.36 -62.42
C SER A 540 28.83 -22.09 -63.25
N GLY A 541 30.07 -21.80 -63.67
CA GLY A 541 30.43 -20.60 -64.41
C GLY A 541 30.39 -20.75 -65.93
N THR A 542 30.17 -21.96 -66.45
CA THR A 542 30.21 -22.22 -67.90
C THR A 542 29.01 -23.01 -68.39
N GLU A 543 27.82 -22.57 -68.01
CA GLU A 543 26.60 -22.75 -68.80
C GLU A 543 25.62 -21.69 -68.31
N SER A 544 25.17 -20.82 -69.22
CA SER A 544 23.89 -20.15 -69.03
C SER A 544 22.80 -21.14 -69.42
N PRO A 545 21.91 -21.52 -68.48
CA PRO A 545 20.55 -21.85 -68.86
C PRO A 545 19.59 -21.05 -67.95
N ALA A 546 18.70 -20.22 -68.49
CA ALA A 546 17.48 -20.64 -69.17
C ALA A 546 16.76 -21.77 -68.41
N SER A 547 15.65 -21.38 -67.76
CA SER A 547 14.52 -22.22 -67.35
C SER A 547 14.81 -23.42 -66.43
N VAL A 548 14.67 -23.19 -65.13
CA VAL A 548 13.94 -24.12 -64.26
C VAL A 548 12.79 -23.35 -63.62
N GLU A 549 11.58 -23.83 -63.85
CA GLU A 549 10.32 -23.29 -63.35
C GLU A 549 10.35 -23.14 -61.83
N GLN A 550 10.57 -21.92 -61.33
CA GLN A 550 10.28 -21.58 -59.95
C GLN A 550 8.80 -21.17 -59.85
N LEU A 551 8.02 -22.06 -59.23
CA LEU A 551 6.66 -21.83 -58.70
C LEU A 551 6.43 -20.35 -58.37
N ARG A 552 5.57 -19.71 -59.16
CA ARG A 552 5.23 -18.29 -59.09
C ARG A 552 4.36 -18.03 -57.85
N ILE A 553 4.93 -18.11 -56.66
CA ILE A 553 4.28 -17.67 -55.42
C ILE A 553 4.01 -16.17 -55.58
N PRO A 554 2.72 -15.72 -55.51
CA PRO A 554 2.36 -14.31 -55.62
C PRO A 554 3.17 -13.44 -54.66
N GLN A 555 3.59 -12.27 -55.12
CA GLN A 555 4.43 -11.37 -54.33
C GLN A 555 3.77 -10.97 -53.01
N ASP A 556 2.43 -10.92 -52.96
CA ASP A 556 1.68 -10.62 -51.74
C ASP A 556 1.74 -11.75 -50.71
N ILE A 557 1.69 -13.01 -51.14
CA ILE A 557 1.88 -14.16 -50.23
C ILE A 557 3.32 -14.19 -49.73
N ARG A 558 4.29 -13.85 -50.58
CA ARG A 558 5.70 -13.76 -50.19
C ARG A 558 5.93 -12.64 -49.17
N ARG A 559 5.31 -11.47 -49.37
CA ARG A 559 5.39 -10.33 -48.46
C ARG A 559 4.67 -10.60 -47.14
N SER A 560 3.49 -11.20 -47.18
CA SER A 560 2.74 -11.59 -45.98
C SER A 560 3.48 -12.67 -45.20
N LYS A 561 4.05 -13.68 -45.87
CA LYS A 561 4.88 -14.70 -45.21
C LYS A 561 6.19 -14.13 -44.69
N LEU A 562 6.81 -13.18 -45.38
CA LEU A 562 7.98 -12.44 -44.86
C LEU A 562 7.63 -11.61 -43.63
N GLN A 563 6.49 -10.91 -43.60
CA GLN A 563 6.02 -10.20 -42.40
C GLN A 563 5.71 -11.18 -41.26
N GLN A 564 5.10 -12.32 -41.55
CA GLN A 564 4.83 -13.35 -40.57
C GLN A 564 6.14 -13.95 -40.01
N VAL A 565 7.11 -14.25 -40.87
CA VAL A 565 8.43 -14.74 -40.48
C VAL A 565 9.18 -13.66 -39.69
N GLN A 566 9.12 -12.40 -40.11
CA GLN A 566 9.76 -11.28 -39.40
C GLN A 566 9.14 -11.08 -38.01
N GLY A 567 7.82 -11.20 -37.88
CA GLY A 567 7.12 -11.15 -36.60
C GLY A 567 7.43 -12.35 -35.69
N LEU A 568 7.59 -13.55 -36.27
CA LEU A 568 8.07 -14.71 -35.51
C LEU A 568 9.52 -14.53 -35.10
N LEU A 569 10.38 -14.00 -35.98
CA LEU A 569 11.79 -13.75 -35.68
C LEU A 569 11.95 -12.69 -34.58
N SER A 570 11.14 -11.63 -34.59
CA SER A 570 11.15 -10.62 -33.53
C SER A 570 10.69 -11.21 -32.20
N ARG A 571 9.71 -12.12 -32.22
CA ARG A 571 9.23 -12.80 -31.03
C ARG A 571 10.27 -13.77 -30.46
N GLU A 572 10.90 -14.57 -31.32
CA GLU A 572 11.98 -15.48 -30.93
C GLU A 572 13.19 -14.70 -30.43
N SER A 573 13.57 -13.60 -31.09
CA SER A 573 14.65 -12.72 -30.63
C SER A 573 14.35 -12.14 -29.25
N ALA A 574 13.12 -11.67 -29.02
CA ALA A 574 12.70 -11.16 -27.72
C ALA A 574 12.68 -12.25 -26.64
N LEU A 575 12.28 -13.48 -26.99
CA LEU A 575 12.33 -14.63 -26.07
C LEU A 575 13.77 -15.01 -25.74
N VAL A 576 14.67 -15.03 -26.72
CA VAL A 576 16.10 -15.29 -26.49
C VAL A 576 16.69 -14.21 -25.61
N GLU A 577 16.41 -12.93 -25.86
CA GLU A 577 16.90 -11.80 -25.05
C GLU A 577 16.36 -11.83 -23.61
N ALA A 578 15.09 -12.21 -23.43
CA ALA A 578 14.49 -12.40 -22.11
C ALA A 578 15.12 -13.61 -21.37
N VAL A 579 15.45 -14.68 -22.09
CA VAL A 579 16.12 -15.85 -21.50
C VAL A 579 17.57 -15.53 -21.18
N THR A 580 18.31 -14.85 -22.07
CA THR A 580 19.70 -14.46 -21.81
C THR A 580 19.79 -13.49 -20.65
N SER A 581 18.93 -12.46 -20.58
CA SER A 581 18.90 -11.54 -19.43
C SER A 581 18.49 -12.24 -18.12
N ARG A 582 17.61 -13.25 -18.18
CA ARG A 582 17.30 -14.08 -17.01
C ARG A 582 18.49 -14.96 -16.60
N LEU A 583 19.22 -15.50 -17.56
CA LEU A 583 20.42 -16.31 -17.32
C LEU A 583 21.57 -15.47 -16.77
N GLU A 584 21.78 -14.26 -17.30
CA GLU A 584 22.74 -13.27 -16.78
C GLU A 584 22.40 -12.85 -15.35
N ARG A 585 21.13 -12.59 -15.02
CA ARG A 585 20.72 -12.31 -13.64
C ARG A 585 20.94 -13.50 -12.69
N LEU A 586 20.65 -14.72 -13.14
CA LEU A 586 20.90 -15.92 -12.35
C LEU A 586 22.40 -16.19 -12.17
N GLN A 587 23.22 -15.88 -13.17
CA GLN A 587 24.67 -16.02 -13.11
C GLN A 587 25.33 -14.92 -12.27
N ALA A 588 24.72 -13.74 -12.19
CA ALA A 588 25.15 -12.64 -11.31
C ALA A 588 24.71 -12.84 -9.84
N SER A 589 23.74 -13.73 -9.57
CA SER A 589 23.29 -14.07 -8.21
C SER A 589 23.99 -15.31 -7.61
N ILE A 590 24.98 -15.88 -8.31
CA ILE A 590 25.93 -16.91 -7.83
C ILE A 590 27.28 -16.22 -7.66
#